data_AF-A0A3M1E7I1-F1
#
_entry.id   AF-A0A3M1E7I1-F1
#
_cell.length_a   1.000
_cell.length_b   1.000
_cell.length_c   1.000
_cell.angle_alpha   90.00
_cell.angle_beta   90.00
_cell.angle_gamma   90.00
#
_symmetry.space_group_name_H-M   'P 1'
#
loop_
_entity.id
_entity.type
_entity.pdbx_description
1 polymer ?
#
loop_
_entity_poly.entity_id
_entity_poly.type
_entity_poly.pdbx_seq_one_letter_code
_entity_poly.pdbx_strand_id
1 'polypeptide(L)'
;MEPDRYRIGEFTFTSRLFVGTGKYADFDVMAAALRASKCEVVTVAVRRDVMAEDGGAKPDSLLDHLDLERYTILPNTAGCFSARDAIRSARLSRELLEGLNNPGARWVKVEVLADRKTLLPDPVGTLEATKELVADGFDVLAYTNDDPILARRLKDTGAVSVMPLGSPIGSGQGILNPANIRLCLEYLK
;
A
#
# COMPACT_ATOMS: atom_id res chain seq x y z
N MET A 1 -18.57 -14.92 20.35
CA MET A 1 -18.37 -13.50 20.00
C MET A 1 -18.03 -13.48 18.52
N GLU A 2 -18.83 -12.81 17.69
CA GLU A 2 -18.49 -12.69 16.27
C GLU A 2 -17.14 -11.95 16.11
N PRO A 3 -16.32 -12.31 15.12
CA PRO A 3 -15.08 -11.57 14.87
C PRO A 3 -15.39 -10.11 14.55
N ASP A 4 -14.68 -9.17 15.17
CA ASP A 4 -14.74 -7.75 14.81
C ASP A 4 -14.18 -7.58 13.38
N ARG A 5 -15.08 -7.38 12.42
CA ARG A 5 -14.76 -7.27 10.99
C ARG A 5 -14.80 -5.82 10.54
N TYR A 6 -13.92 -5.48 9.61
CA TYR A 6 -13.92 -4.17 8.95
C TYR A 6 -13.75 -4.31 7.44
N ARG A 7 -14.17 -3.29 6.70
CA ARG A 7 -14.18 -3.28 5.23
C ARG A 7 -13.26 -2.19 4.68
N ILE A 8 -12.51 -2.51 3.63
CA ILE A 8 -11.77 -1.55 2.78
C ILE A 8 -12.13 -1.87 1.33
N GLY A 9 -12.67 -0.90 0.60
CA GLY A 9 -13.18 -1.14 -0.75
C GLY A 9 -14.21 -2.27 -0.73
N GLU A 10 -13.96 -3.36 -1.45
CA GLU A 10 -14.82 -4.56 -1.47
C GLU A 10 -14.40 -5.66 -0.50
N PHE A 11 -13.24 -5.50 0.16
CA PHE A 11 -12.64 -6.53 1.01
C PHE A 11 -13.07 -6.41 2.46
N THR A 12 -13.32 -7.54 3.11
CA THR A 12 -13.60 -7.62 4.55
C THR A 12 -12.51 -8.43 5.24
N PHE A 13 -11.98 -7.89 6.34
CA PHE A 13 -10.91 -8.52 7.12
C PHE A 13 -11.27 -8.57 8.60
N THR A 14 -10.55 -9.42 9.33
CA THR A 14 -10.57 -9.51 10.79
C THR A 14 -9.28 -8.98 11.42
N SER A 15 -8.15 -9.12 10.74
CA SER A 15 -6.85 -8.63 11.15
C SER A 15 -6.66 -7.18 10.69
N ARG A 16 -6.49 -6.26 11.64
CA ARG A 16 -6.22 -4.83 11.36
C ARG A 16 -4.73 -4.54 11.11
N LEU A 17 -3.90 -5.59 11.02
CA LEU A 17 -2.45 -5.48 10.84
C LEU A 17 -2.06 -5.77 9.40
N PHE A 18 -1.56 -4.75 8.71
CA PHE A 18 -0.98 -4.84 7.37
C PHE A 18 0.53 -4.97 7.52
N VAL A 19 1.15 -5.89 6.79
CA VAL A 19 2.59 -6.17 6.92
C VAL A 19 3.27 -5.99 5.59
N GLY A 20 4.41 -5.29 5.59
CA GLY A 20 5.25 -5.17 4.40
C GLY A 20 6.27 -6.30 4.30
N THR A 21 6.74 -6.60 3.10
CA THR A 21 7.72 -7.66 2.82
C THR A 21 9.17 -7.18 2.81
N GLY A 22 9.42 -5.89 3.01
CA GLY A 22 10.76 -5.34 2.99
C GLY A 22 11.58 -5.66 4.25
N LYS A 23 12.90 -5.76 4.09
CA LYS A 23 13.92 -5.82 5.17
C LYS A 23 14.01 -7.12 5.96
N TYR A 24 13.35 -8.20 5.57
CA TYR A 24 13.63 -9.52 6.14
C TYR A 24 15.01 -10.02 5.69
N ALA A 25 15.65 -10.82 6.55
CA ALA A 25 16.97 -11.40 6.25
C ALA A 25 16.90 -12.40 5.08
N ASP A 26 15.79 -13.15 5.00
CA ASP A 26 15.48 -14.12 3.96
C ASP A 26 13.95 -14.35 3.89
N PHE A 27 13.52 -15.12 2.89
CA PHE A 27 12.11 -15.40 2.65
C PHE A 27 11.49 -16.36 3.67
N ASP A 28 12.27 -17.25 4.28
CA ASP A 28 11.76 -18.18 5.31
C ASP A 28 11.37 -17.40 6.58
N VAL A 29 12.22 -16.47 7.01
CA VAL A 29 11.96 -15.56 8.12
C VAL A 29 10.77 -14.66 7.81
N MET A 30 10.67 -14.13 6.59
CA MET A 30 9.51 -13.36 6.14
C MET A 30 8.23 -14.17 6.27
N ALA A 31 8.18 -15.37 5.68
CA ALA A 31 7.00 -16.23 5.69
C ALA A 31 6.60 -16.62 7.12
N ALA A 32 7.57 -16.91 7.99
CA ALA A 32 7.33 -17.17 9.40
C ALA A 32 6.72 -15.95 10.12
N ALA A 33 7.23 -14.74 9.87
CA ALA A 33 6.71 -13.51 10.45
C ALA A 33 5.27 -13.20 9.99
N LEU A 34 4.98 -13.36 8.70
CA LEU A 34 3.62 -13.18 8.15
C LEU A 34 2.63 -14.18 8.75
N ARG A 35 3.03 -15.45 8.92
CA ARG A 35 2.18 -16.46 9.59
C ARG A 35 1.90 -16.10 11.04
N ALA A 36 2.94 -15.67 11.77
CA ALA A 36 2.84 -15.32 13.19
C ALA A 36 2.00 -14.05 13.44
N SER A 37 2.07 -13.06 12.55
CA SER A 37 1.32 -11.81 12.65
C SER A 37 -0.18 -12.00 12.43
N LYS A 38 -0.58 -13.09 11.76
CA LYS A 38 -1.95 -13.35 11.30
C LYS A 38 -2.48 -12.19 10.43
N CYS A 39 -1.60 -11.51 9.69
CA CYS A 39 -2.03 -10.53 8.72
C CYS A 39 -2.79 -11.21 7.59
N GLU A 40 -3.78 -10.50 7.05
CA GLU A 40 -4.52 -10.92 5.86
C GLU A 40 -4.07 -10.13 4.63
N VAL A 41 -3.42 -8.97 4.83
CA VAL A 41 -2.92 -8.10 3.77
C VAL A 41 -1.41 -7.94 3.86
N VAL A 42 -0.74 -8.16 2.72
CA VAL A 42 0.72 -8.07 2.58
C VAL A 42 1.07 -7.05 1.51
N THR A 43 1.89 -6.05 1.85
CA THR A 43 2.31 -5.03 0.87
C THR A 43 3.56 -5.45 0.12
N VAL A 44 3.52 -5.36 -1.21
CA VAL A 44 4.65 -5.72 -2.09
C VAL A 44 5.04 -4.54 -2.96
N ALA A 45 6.33 -4.20 -3.01
CA ALA A 45 6.84 -3.21 -3.95
C ALA A 45 7.06 -3.88 -5.31
N VAL A 46 6.25 -3.52 -6.31
CA VAL A 46 6.38 -4.07 -7.66
C VAL A 46 7.46 -3.29 -8.40
N ARG A 47 8.61 -3.94 -8.61
CA ARG A 47 9.78 -3.41 -9.32
C ARG A 47 10.22 -4.38 -10.40
N ARG A 48 11.15 -3.96 -11.27
CA ARG A 48 11.76 -4.80 -12.31
C ARG A 48 12.33 -6.12 -11.78
N ASP A 49 12.72 -6.18 -10.51
CA ASP A 49 13.31 -7.38 -9.92
C ASP A 49 12.26 -8.48 -9.62
N VAL A 50 10.97 -8.12 -9.60
CA VAL A 50 9.83 -9.03 -9.37
C VAL A 50 9.14 -9.38 -10.70
N MET A 51 9.41 -8.64 -11.78
CA MET A 51 8.80 -8.84 -13.09
C MET A 51 9.78 -9.47 -14.09
N ALA A 52 9.32 -10.46 -14.84
CA ALA A 52 10.00 -11.00 -16.00
C ALA A 52 9.88 -10.07 -17.21
N GLU A 53 10.70 -10.29 -18.25
CA GLU A 53 10.72 -9.46 -19.47
C GLU A 53 9.40 -9.50 -20.26
N ASP A 54 8.61 -10.56 -20.06
CA ASP A 54 7.28 -10.76 -20.67
C ASP A 54 6.13 -10.15 -19.86
N GLY A 55 6.43 -9.48 -18.74
CA GLY A 55 5.42 -8.89 -17.85
C GLY A 55 4.88 -9.85 -16.79
N GLY A 56 5.31 -11.12 -16.78
CA GLY A 56 4.99 -12.09 -15.73
C GLY A 56 5.81 -11.90 -14.46
N ALA A 57 5.61 -12.76 -13.46
CA ALA A 57 6.47 -12.81 -12.28
C ALA A 57 7.83 -13.44 -12.65
N LYS A 58 8.92 -12.89 -12.13
CA LYS A 58 10.26 -13.48 -12.28
C LYS A 58 10.36 -14.79 -11.46
N PRO A 59 11.06 -15.84 -11.94
CA PRO A 59 11.31 -17.03 -11.13
C PRO A 59 12.11 -16.71 -9.85
N ASP A 60 11.73 -17.34 -8.74
CA ASP A 60 12.28 -17.09 -7.40
C ASP A 60 12.08 -15.63 -6.95
N SER A 61 10.96 -15.04 -7.39
CA SER A 61 10.57 -13.70 -6.95
C SER A 61 9.91 -13.77 -5.57
N LEU A 62 9.87 -12.61 -4.90
CA LEU A 62 9.14 -12.44 -3.64
C LEU A 62 7.72 -13.06 -3.65
N LEU A 63 7.03 -13.02 -4.79
CA LEU A 63 5.65 -13.53 -4.90
C LEU A 63 5.58 -15.06 -4.82
N ASP A 64 6.63 -15.78 -5.25
CA ASP A 64 6.72 -17.24 -5.16
C ASP A 64 6.82 -17.72 -3.70
N HIS A 65 7.22 -16.82 -2.79
CA HIS A 65 7.36 -17.08 -1.36
C HIS A 65 6.14 -16.63 -0.54
N LEU A 66 5.07 -16.20 -1.20
CA LEU A 66 3.82 -15.79 -0.57
C LEU A 66 2.70 -16.78 -0.91
N ASP A 67 1.91 -17.14 0.11
CA ASP A 67 0.68 -17.89 -0.07
C ASP A 67 -0.41 -16.95 -0.63
N LEU A 68 -0.54 -16.90 -1.95
CA LEU A 68 -1.45 -16.00 -2.66
C LEU A 68 -2.93 -16.39 -2.52
N GLU A 69 -3.23 -17.59 -2.04
CA GLU A 69 -4.60 -18.00 -1.66
C GLU A 69 -4.98 -17.44 -0.29
N ARG A 70 -4.00 -17.32 0.60
CA ARG A 70 -4.20 -16.79 1.95
C ARG A 70 -4.13 -15.27 2.04
N TYR A 71 -3.20 -14.64 1.32
CA TYR A 71 -2.93 -13.21 1.47
C TYR A 71 -3.51 -12.39 0.31
N THR A 72 -4.22 -11.31 0.66
CA THR A 72 -4.51 -10.24 -0.29
C THR A 72 -3.25 -9.42 -0.49
N ILE A 73 -2.74 -9.37 -1.72
CA ILE A 73 -1.57 -8.57 -2.03
C ILE A 73 -1.98 -7.11 -2.23
N LEU A 74 -1.31 -6.20 -1.53
CA LEU A 74 -1.45 -4.76 -1.70
C LEU A 74 -0.19 -4.22 -2.41
N PRO A 75 -0.19 -4.10 -3.75
CA PRO A 75 0.97 -3.57 -4.45
C PRO A 75 1.16 -2.11 -4.07
N ASN A 76 2.41 -1.66 -3.96
CA ASN A 76 2.73 -0.28 -3.67
C ASN A 76 3.71 0.31 -4.69
N THR A 77 3.63 1.63 -4.84
CA THR A 77 4.49 2.40 -5.77
C THR A 77 5.78 2.87 -5.09
N ALA A 78 6.33 2.10 -4.15
CA ALA A 78 7.48 2.53 -3.36
C ALA A 78 8.73 2.79 -4.22
N GLY A 79 9.29 3.99 -4.09
CA GLY A 79 10.41 4.47 -4.89
C GLY A 79 10.00 5.31 -6.10
N CYS A 80 8.70 5.63 -6.26
CA CYS A 80 8.24 6.65 -7.19
C CYS A 80 8.38 8.05 -6.58
N PHE A 81 8.91 8.99 -7.37
CA PHE A 81 9.13 10.39 -6.97
C PHE A 81 8.31 11.38 -7.82
N SER A 82 7.33 10.87 -8.56
CA SER A 82 6.38 11.65 -9.34
C SER A 82 5.05 10.92 -9.43
N ALA A 83 3.95 11.66 -9.61
CA ALA A 83 2.63 11.07 -9.83
C ALA A 83 2.64 10.13 -11.05
N ARG A 84 3.26 10.57 -12.15
CA ARG A 84 3.41 9.81 -13.39
C ARG A 84 4.04 8.44 -13.16
N ASP A 85 5.14 8.38 -12.40
CA ASP A 85 5.82 7.11 -12.13
C ASP A 85 4.98 6.18 -11.27
N ALA A 86 4.28 6.74 -10.27
CA ALA A 86 3.38 5.98 -9.42
C ALA A 86 2.21 5.39 -10.22
N ILE A 87 1.56 6.19 -11.08
CA ILE A 87 0.48 5.73 -11.95
C ILE A 87 0.94 4.59 -12.85
N ARG A 88 2.13 4.72 -13.47
CA ARG A 88 2.71 3.67 -14.30
C ARG A 88 2.98 2.39 -13.50
N SER A 89 3.58 2.52 -12.31
CA SER A 89 3.88 1.39 -11.43
C SER A 89 2.59 0.67 -10.97
N ALA A 90 1.54 1.43 -10.67
CA ALA A 90 0.23 0.88 -10.30
C ALA A 90 -0.40 0.05 -11.43
N ARG A 91 -0.41 0.57 -12.66
CA ARG A 91 -0.94 -0.14 -13.84
C ARG A 91 -0.20 -1.46 -14.11
N LEU A 92 1.14 -1.44 -14.02
CA LEU A 92 1.95 -2.67 -14.14
C LEU A 92 1.66 -3.68 -13.03
N SER A 93 1.44 -3.19 -11.81
CA SER A 93 1.12 -4.06 -10.66
C SER A 93 -0.24 -4.75 -10.83
N ARG A 94 -1.22 -4.04 -11.40
CA ARG A 94 -2.53 -4.63 -11.73
C ARG A 94 -2.39 -5.77 -12.73
N GLU A 95 -1.70 -5.54 -13.85
CA GLU A 95 -1.47 -6.56 -14.88
C GLU A 95 -0.79 -7.82 -14.29
N LEU A 96 0.23 -7.63 -13.44
CA LEU A 96 0.91 -8.72 -12.76
C LEU A 96 -0.03 -9.52 -11.85
N LEU A 97 -0.83 -8.85 -11.02
CA LEU A 97 -1.72 -9.51 -10.07
C LEU A 97 -2.95 -10.14 -10.73
N GLU A 98 -3.42 -9.57 -11.85
CA GLU A 98 -4.43 -10.20 -12.72
C GLU A 98 -3.92 -11.52 -13.28
N GLY A 99 -2.68 -11.56 -13.77
CA GLY A 99 -2.04 -12.79 -14.25
C GLY A 99 -1.86 -13.86 -13.18
N LEU A 100 -1.75 -13.44 -11.91
CA LEU A 100 -1.67 -14.32 -10.75
C LEU A 100 -3.04 -14.66 -10.12
N ASN A 101 -4.14 -14.16 -10.69
CA ASN A 101 -5.50 -14.27 -10.15
C ASN A 101 -5.61 -13.84 -8.67
N ASN A 102 -4.76 -12.91 -8.21
CA ASN A 102 -4.82 -12.43 -6.83
C ASN A 102 -5.94 -11.38 -6.72
N PRO A 103 -6.79 -11.44 -5.68
CA PRO A 103 -7.92 -10.52 -5.60
C PRO A 103 -7.47 -9.06 -5.44
N GLY A 104 -6.26 -8.81 -4.93
CA GLY A 104 -5.68 -7.47 -4.77
C GLY A 104 -5.33 -6.74 -6.07
N ALA A 105 -5.64 -7.28 -7.26
CA ALA A 105 -5.29 -6.66 -8.54
C ALA A 105 -5.86 -5.24 -8.74
N ARG A 106 -7.04 -4.95 -8.17
CA ARG A 106 -7.64 -3.60 -8.21
C ARG A 106 -7.10 -2.66 -7.13
N TRP A 107 -6.34 -3.18 -6.17
CA TRP A 107 -5.77 -2.38 -5.09
C TRP A 107 -4.46 -1.74 -5.48
N VAL A 108 -4.21 -0.55 -4.94
CA VAL A 108 -2.87 0.04 -4.95
C VAL A 108 -2.64 0.91 -3.72
N LYS A 109 -1.51 0.68 -3.05
CA LYS A 109 -0.96 1.63 -2.07
C LYS A 109 -0.15 2.68 -2.84
N VAL A 110 -0.75 3.85 -3.03
CA VAL A 110 -0.08 4.99 -3.66
C VAL A 110 0.91 5.58 -2.67
N GLU A 111 2.17 5.62 -3.08
CA GLU A 111 3.31 6.15 -2.36
C GLU A 111 4.14 7.01 -3.33
N VAL A 112 3.90 8.33 -3.32
CA VAL A 112 4.68 9.31 -4.08
C VAL A 112 5.58 10.05 -3.11
N LEU A 113 6.89 9.88 -3.23
CA LEU A 113 7.87 10.45 -2.29
C LEU A 113 8.41 11.78 -2.80
N ALA A 114 8.60 12.74 -1.90
CA ALA A 114 9.18 14.04 -2.22
C ALA A 114 10.69 13.97 -2.47
N ASP A 115 11.41 13.15 -1.70
CA ASP A 115 12.86 12.99 -1.82
C ASP A 115 13.37 11.66 -1.24
N ARG A 116 14.59 11.27 -1.65
CA ARG A 116 15.24 10.00 -1.26
C ARG A 116 15.77 9.98 0.18
N LYS A 117 15.97 11.16 0.79
CA LYS A 117 16.59 11.29 2.12
C LYS A 117 15.55 11.16 3.22
N THR A 118 14.42 11.86 3.10
CA THR A 118 13.37 11.88 4.14
C THR A 118 12.34 10.77 3.94
N LEU A 119 12.13 10.33 2.70
CA LEU A 119 11.03 9.43 2.31
C LEU A 119 9.66 9.94 2.76
N LEU A 120 9.51 11.27 2.92
CA LEU A 120 8.22 11.89 3.17
C LEU A 120 7.39 11.93 1.88
N PRO A 121 6.06 11.84 1.99
CA PRO A 121 5.19 11.89 0.81
C PRO A 121 5.16 13.30 0.22
N ASP A 122 5.14 13.39 -1.11
CA ASP A 122 4.78 14.61 -1.83
C ASP A 122 3.25 14.76 -1.82
N PRO A 123 2.68 15.77 -1.14
CA PRO A 123 1.24 15.93 -1.04
C PRO A 123 0.57 16.23 -2.40
N VAL A 124 1.26 16.94 -3.31
CA VAL A 124 0.70 17.31 -4.61
C VAL A 124 0.69 16.09 -5.53
N GLY A 125 1.85 15.43 -5.65
CA GLY A 125 1.97 14.22 -6.46
C GLY A 125 1.08 13.08 -5.95
N THR A 126 0.90 12.94 -4.63
CA THR A 126 -0.01 11.94 -4.06
C THR A 126 -1.46 12.22 -4.44
N LEU A 127 -1.92 13.47 -4.35
CA LEU A 127 -3.29 13.84 -4.70
C LEU A 127 -3.56 13.65 -6.20
N GLU A 128 -2.60 14.02 -7.05
CA GLU A 128 -2.67 13.83 -8.51
C GLU A 128 -2.77 12.34 -8.88
N ALA A 129 -1.84 11.52 -8.36
CA ALA A 129 -1.84 10.08 -8.63
C ALA A 129 -3.10 9.39 -8.12
N THR A 130 -3.58 9.77 -6.93
CA THR A 130 -4.80 9.21 -6.35
C THR A 130 -6.01 9.51 -7.25
N LYS A 131 -6.17 10.75 -7.68
CA LYS A 131 -7.30 11.15 -8.54
C LYS A 131 -7.31 10.39 -9.87
N GLU A 132 -6.16 10.28 -10.53
CA GLU A 132 -6.04 9.54 -11.78
C GLU A 132 -6.34 8.04 -11.57
N LEU A 133 -5.74 7.42 -10.55
CA LEU A 133 -5.90 5.99 -10.31
C LEU A 133 -7.32 5.61 -9.91
N VAL A 134 -8.01 6.45 -9.14
CA VAL A 134 -9.45 6.25 -8.87
C VAL A 134 -10.26 6.33 -10.18
N ALA A 135 -9.98 7.31 -11.06
CA ALA A 135 -10.64 7.39 -12.35
C ALA A 135 -10.36 6.17 -13.25
N ASP A 136 -9.18 5.56 -13.11
CA ASP A 136 -8.78 4.30 -13.76
C ASP A 136 -9.37 3.03 -13.13
N GLY A 137 -10.24 3.16 -12.13
CA GLY A 137 -10.94 2.05 -11.48
C GLY A 137 -10.13 1.33 -10.39
N PHE A 138 -9.04 1.91 -9.91
CA PHE A 138 -8.32 1.40 -8.75
C PHE A 138 -9.04 1.74 -7.44
N ASP A 139 -8.98 0.78 -6.52
CA ASP A 139 -9.21 1.01 -5.09
C ASP A 139 -7.91 1.54 -4.49
N VAL A 140 -7.81 2.86 -4.35
CA VAL A 140 -6.58 3.52 -3.88
C VAL A 140 -6.50 3.58 -2.36
N LEU A 141 -5.39 3.11 -1.81
CA LEU A 141 -4.98 3.34 -0.42
C LEU A 141 -3.83 4.36 -0.42
N ALA A 142 -4.11 5.60 -0.03
CA ALA A 142 -3.15 6.71 -0.17
C ALA A 142 -2.23 6.84 1.06
N TYR A 143 -0.92 6.62 0.89
CA TYR A 143 0.08 7.00 1.90
C TYR A 143 0.27 8.52 1.89
N THR A 144 0.16 9.16 3.05
CA THR A 144 0.20 10.62 3.14
C THR A 144 0.83 11.09 4.45
N ASN A 145 1.04 12.40 4.56
CA ASN A 145 1.49 13.02 5.81
C ASN A 145 0.35 13.09 6.83
N ASP A 146 0.60 13.71 7.97
CA ASP A 146 -0.40 13.93 9.01
C ASP A 146 -1.24 15.20 8.77
N ASP A 147 -1.35 15.73 7.55
CA ASP A 147 -2.19 16.90 7.26
C ASP A 147 -3.69 16.48 7.16
N PRO A 148 -4.56 16.95 8.07
CA PRO A 148 -5.97 16.58 8.06
C PRO A 148 -6.75 17.15 6.85
N ILE A 149 -6.29 18.27 6.28
CA ILE A 149 -6.91 18.86 5.09
C ILE A 149 -6.58 18.02 3.86
N LEU A 150 -5.34 17.55 3.75
CA LEU A 150 -4.96 16.63 2.69
C LEU A 150 -5.67 15.29 2.84
N ALA A 151 -5.80 14.77 4.06
CA ALA A 151 -6.54 13.53 4.32
C ALA A 151 -7.99 13.61 3.82
N ARG A 152 -8.69 14.73 4.11
CA ARG A 152 -10.03 14.98 3.59
C ARG A 152 -10.04 15.05 2.06
N ARG A 153 -9.11 15.79 1.45
CA ARG A 153 -9.01 15.89 -0.02
C ARG A 153 -8.80 14.53 -0.69
N LEU A 154 -7.95 13.67 -0.12
CA LEU A 154 -7.73 12.31 -0.62
C LEU A 154 -9.01 11.45 -0.51
N LYS A 155 -9.74 11.54 0.61
CA LYS A 155 -11.07 10.93 0.73
C LYS A 155 -12.03 11.43 -0.35
N ASP A 156 -12.08 12.74 -0.57
CA ASP A 156 -12.97 13.37 -1.57
C ASP A 156 -12.63 12.95 -3.02
N THR A 157 -11.39 12.51 -3.30
CA THR A 157 -11.05 11.93 -4.61
C THR A 157 -11.62 10.53 -4.86
N GLY A 158 -12.10 9.85 -3.82
CA GLY A 158 -12.59 8.47 -3.89
C GLY A 158 -11.60 7.40 -3.45
N ALA A 159 -10.50 7.78 -2.77
CA ALA A 159 -9.60 6.81 -2.15
C ALA A 159 -10.37 5.94 -1.14
N VAL A 160 -10.20 4.62 -1.21
CA VAL A 160 -10.86 3.67 -0.29
C VAL A 160 -10.19 3.66 1.09
N SER A 161 -8.97 4.18 1.19
CA SER A 161 -8.27 4.38 2.45
C SER A 161 -7.30 5.55 2.36
N VAL A 162 -7.13 6.25 3.49
CA VAL A 162 -6.12 7.29 3.68
C VAL A 162 -5.26 6.90 4.86
N MET A 163 -3.93 6.87 4.65
CA MET A 163 -2.94 6.30 5.57
C MET A 163 -1.92 7.37 5.98
N PRO A 164 -2.25 8.24 6.96
CA PRO A 164 -1.31 9.22 7.47
C PRO A 164 -0.16 8.53 8.22
N LEU A 165 1.07 8.97 7.96
CA LEU A 165 2.27 8.46 8.64
C LEU A 165 2.29 8.82 10.13
N GLY A 166 2.91 7.96 10.95
CA GLY A 166 3.23 8.28 12.35
C GLY A 166 4.55 9.06 12.49
N SER A 167 5.57 8.63 11.74
CA SER A 167 6.90 9.22 11.67
C SER A 167 7.57 8.85 10.32
N PRO A 168 8.72 9.46 9.96
CA PRO A 168 9.42 9.10 8.71
C PRO A 168 9.71 7.60 8.59
N ILE A 169 9.61 7.04 7.38
CA ILE A 169 9.69 5.60 7.13
C ILE A 169 10.98 5.01 7.71
N GLY A 170 10.83 3.97 8.53
CA GLY A 170 11.96 3.23 9.11
C GLY A 170 12.64 3.90 10.32
N SER A 171 12.16 5.06 10.77
CA SER A 171 12.73 5.76 11.94
C SER A 171 12.42 5.09 13.29
N GLY A 172 11.32 4.35 13.39
CA GLY A 172 10.91 3.67 14.63
C GLY A 172 10.44 4.61 15.75
N GLN A 173 10.09 5.86 15.44
CA GLN A 173 9.75 6.88 16.44
C GLN A 173 8.28 6.87 16.91
N GLY A 174 7.45 5.99 16.36
CA GLY A 174 6.03 5.90 16.71
C GLY A 174 5.19 7.03 16.10
N ILE A 175 4.25 7.58 16.87
CA ILE A 175 3.35 8.66 16.42
C ILE A 175 3.88 9.99 16.94
N LEU A 176 4.45 10.81 16.06
CA LEU A 176 5.03 12.11 16.44
C LEU A 176 3.98 13.20 16.66
N ASN A 177 2.86 13.13 15.94
CA ASN A 177 1.82 14.15 16.00
C ASN A 177 0.43 13.54 16.26
N PRO A 178 0.16 13.05 17.48
CA PRO A 178 -1.12 12.43 17.80
C PRO A 178 -2.32 13.39 17.68
N ALA A 179 -2.09 14.71 17.79
CA ALA A 179 -3.14 15.71 17.62
C ALA A 179 -3.67 15.72 16.18
N ASN A 180 -2.77 15.80 15.20
CA ASN A 180 -3.17 15.74 13.79
C ASN A 180 -3.78 14.40 13.40
N ILE A 181 -3.24 13.28 13.90
CA ILE A 181 -3.83 11.96 13.63
C ILE A 181 -5.29 11.90 14.09
N ARG A 182 -5.64 12.49 15.24
CA ARG A 182 -7.05 12.57 15.68
C ARG A 182 -7.92 13.38 14.73
N LEU A 183 -7.43 14.53 14.25
CA LEU A 183 -8.13 15.34 13.26
C LEU A 183 -8.34 14.58 11.94
N CYS A 184 -7.32 13.85 11.47
CA CYS A 184 -7.47 12.97 10.30
C CYS A 184 -8.58 11.94 10.54
N LEU A 185 -8.62 11.29 11.70
CA LEU A 185 -9.68 10.33 12.03
C LEU A 185 -11.08 10.97 12.07
N GLU A 186 -11.21 12.21 12.52
CA GLU A 186 -12.48 12.95 12.51
C GLU A 186 -12.97 13.25 11.09
N TYR A 187 -12.08 13.63 10.17
CA TYR A 187 -12.46 13.88 8.76
C TYR A 187 -12.70 12.59 7.95
N LEU A 188 -12.05 11.49 8.32
CA LEU A 188 -12.10 10.23 7.56
C LEU A 188 -13.27 9.33 7.93
N LYS A 189 -13.82 9.45 9.15
CA LYS A 189 -15.10 8.83 9.52
C LYS A 189 -16.26 9.31 8.64
#